data_AF-A0A653C6L0-F1
#
_entry.id   AF-A0A653C6L0-F1
#
_cell.length_a   1.000
_cell.length_b   1.000
_cell.length_c   1.000
_cell.angle_alpha   90.00
_cell.angle_beta   90.00
_cell.angle_gamma   90.00
#
_symmetry.space_group_name_H-M   'P 1'
#
loop_
_entity.id
_entity.type
_entity.pdbx_description
1 polymer ?
#
loop_
_entity_poly.entity_id
_entity_poly.type
_entity_poly.pdbx_seq_one_letter_code
_entity_poly.pdbx_strand_id
1 'polypeptide(L)'
;MDFSLNKEQRIEKALTTFGVTNEELQDTIQTIKSWFATQKHLPETPSDHIIMNFLFMTNFSIENAKKRLDMYYTIRDLIPELFRNKNPKLPHMQRILHPSAKGNRGRLQSNCDDK
;
A
#
# COMPACT_ATOMS: atom_id res chain seq x y z
N MET A 1 -6.00 -5.39 17.54
CA MET A 1 -5.25 -6.18 16.53
C MET A 1 -4.11 -6.86 17.27
N ASP A 2 -4.03 -8.19 17.21
CA ASP A 2 -2.96 -8.95 17.84
C ASP A 2 -1.75 -8.99 16.91
N PHE A 3 -0.64 -8.39 17.33
CA PHE A 3 0.60 -8.29 16.55
C PHE A 3 1.48 -9.54 16.65
N SER A 4 1.11 -10.52 17.50
CA SER A 4 1.78 -11.80 17.65
C SER A 4 1.49 -12.78 16.49
N LEU A 5 0.41 -12.54 15.75
CA LEU A 5 -0.03 -13.41 14.67
C LEU A 5 0.93 -13.37 13.48
N ASN A 6 1.26 -14.55 12.95
CA ASN A 6 2.02 -14.66 11.72
C ASN A 6 1.17 -14.25 10.50
N LYS A 7 1.82 -14.02 9.35
CA LYS A 7 1.15 -13.49 8.14
C LYS A 7 -0.06 -14.34 7.72
N GLU A 8 0.09 -15.66 7.76
CA GLU A 8 -0.93 -16.63 7.36
C GLU A 8 -2.14 -16.62 8.31
N GLN A 9 -1.91 -16.64 9.62
CA GLN A 9 -2.98 -16.56 10.62
C GLN A 9 -3.77 -15.26 10.51
N ARG A 10 -3.11 -14.15 10.15
CA ARG A 10 -3.79 -12.86 9.95
C ARG A 10 -4.74 -12.90 8.75
N ILE A 11 -4.32 -13.55 7.68
CA ILE A 11 -5.13 -13.72 6.46
C ILE A 11 -6.33 -14.62 6.77
N GLU A 12 -6.08 -15.78 7.39
CA GLU A 12 -7.14 -16.72 7.78
C GLU A 12 -8.18 -16.05 8.70
N LYS A 13 -7.72 -15.34 9.73
CA LYS A 13 -8.60 -14.61 10.64
C LYS A 13 -9.43 -13.55 9.91
N ALA A 14 -8.83 -12.84 8.95
CA ALA A 14 -9.53 -11.84 8.16
C ALA A 14 -10.60 -12.52 7.28
N LEU A 15 -10.27 -13.60 6.58
CA LEU A 15 -11.22 -14.37 5.77
C LEU A 15 -12.42 -14.87 6.58
N THR A 16 -12.18 -15.45 7.76
CA THR A 16 -13.25 -15.89 8.67
C THR A 16 -14.13 -14.73 9.15
N THR A 17 -13.54 -13.54 9.36
CA THR A 17 -14.30 -12.34 9.80
C THR A 17 -15.29 -11.88 8.73
N PHE A 18 -14.91 -11.99 7.46
CA PHE A 18 -15.75 -11.59 6.32
C PHE A 18 -16.61 -12.74 5.76
N GLY A 19 -16.43 -13.97 6.26
CA GLY A 19 -17.13 -15.15 5.76
C GLY A 19 -16.77 -15.51 4.31
N VAL A 20 -15.56 -15.15 3.87
CA VAL A 20 -15.09 -15.36 2.49
C VAL A 20 -14.16 -16.57 2.45
N THR A 21 -14.34 -17.42 1.44
CA THR A 21 -13.48 -18.60 1.22
C THR A 21 -12.16 -18.24 0.55
N ASN A 22 -11.16 -19.13 0.62
CA ASN A 22 -9.88 -18.88 -0.07
C ASN A 22 -10.07 -18.83 -1.59
N GLU A 23 -10.96 -19.67 -2.13
CA GLU A 23 -11.27 -19.73 -3.56
C GLU A 23 -11.89 -18.41 -4.05
N GLU A 24 -12.91 -17.90 -3.36
CA GLU A 24 -13.53 -16.61 -3.68
C GLU A 24 -12.51 -15.45 -3.61
N LEU A 25 -11.57 -15.51 -2.65
CA LEU A 25 -10.49 -14.53 -2.58
C LEU A 25 -9.61 -14.59 -3.84
N GLN A 26 -9.18 -15.77 -4.28
CA GLN A 26 -8.35 -15.93 -5.47
C GLN A 26 -9.08 -15.45 -6.73
N ASP A 27 -10.36 -15.78 -6.89
CA ASP A 27 -11.18 -15.33 -8.01
C ASP A 27 -11.34 -13.81 -8.03
N THR A 28 -11.52 -13.20 -6.87
CA THR A 28 -11.61 -11.75 -6.72
C THR A 28 -10.28 -11.07 -7.07
N ILE A 29 -9.16 -11.64 -6.61
CA ILE A 29 -7.81 -11.15 -6.97
C ILE A 29 -7.60 -11.24 -8.48
N GLN A 30 -7.97 -12.37 -9.11
CA GLN A 30 -7.81 -12.57 -10.54
C GLN A 30 -8.68 -11.60 -11.35
N THR A 31 -9.89 -11.31 -10.87
CA THR A 31 -10.77 -10.30 -11.46
C THR A 31 -10.12 -8.91 -11.44
N ILE A 32 -9.52 -8.52 -10.31
CA ILE A 32 -8.84 -7.23 -10.20
C ILE A 32 -7.59 -7.17 -11.08
N LYS A 33 -6.79 -8.24 -11.15
CA LYS A 33 -5.62 -8.32 -12.04
C LYS A 33 -6.00 -8.17 -13.50
N SER A 34 -7.05 -8.88 -13.93
CA SER A 34 -7.57 -8.82 -15.29
C SER A 34 -8.06 -7.42 -15.62
N TRP A 35 -8.77 -6.77 -14.69
CA TRP A 35 -9.15 -5.37 -14.83
C TRP A 35 -7.93 -4.44 -14.92
N PHE A 36 -6.90 -4.63 -14.09
CA PHE A 36 -5.67 -3.83 -14.15
C PHE A 36 -5.02 -3.87 -15.53
N ALA A 37 -4.98 -5.04 -16.17
CA ALA A 37 -4.42 -5.21 -17.51
C ALA A 37 -5.17 -4.42 -18.60
N THR A 38 -6.44 -4.06 -18.36
CA THR A 38 -7.22 -3.24 -19.30
C THR A 38 -6.89 -1.74 -19.22
N GLN A 39 -6.30 -1.29 -18.11
CA GLN A 39 -6.05 0.12 -17.83
C GLN A 39 -4.65 0.52 -18.29
N LYS A 40 -4.54 1.21 -19.43
CA LYS A 40 -3.25 1.61 -20.02
C LYS A 40 -2.50 2.69 -19.23
N HIS A 41 -3.20 3.46 -18.40
CA HIS A 41 -2.61 4.51 -17.58
C HIS A 41 -2.01 3.99 -16.27
N LEU A 42 -2.29 2.74 -15.91
CA LEU A 42 -1.72 2.10 -14.73
C LEU A 42 -0.39 1.44 -15.12
N PRO A 43 0.67 1.61 -14.33
CA PRO A 43 2.01 1.20 -14.73
C PRO A 43 2.19 -0.32 -14.72
N GLU A 44 2.18 -0.93 -13.53
CA GLU A 44 2.48 -2.34 -13.31
C GLU A 44 1.33 -3.03 -12.56
N THR A 45 1.05 -4.28 -12.90
CA THR A 45 0.07 -5.09 -12.18
C THR A 45 0.53 -5.31 -10.73
N PRO A 46 -0.26 -4.91 -9.72
CA PRO A 46 0.10 -5.11 -8.32
C PRO A 46 0.22 -6.60 -7.97
N SER A 47 1.10 -6.90 -7.01
CA SER A 47 1.18 -8.25 -6.44
C SER A 47 -0.10 -8.64 -5.70
N ASP A 48 -0.36 -9.94 -5.62
CA ASP A 48 -1.56 -10.53 -5.00
C ASP A 48 -1.76 -10.04 -3.57
N HIS A 49 -0.66 -9.89 -2.83
CA HIS A 49 -0.69 -9.40 -1.45
C HIS A 49 -1.16 -7.94 -1.36
N ILE A 50 -0.79 -7.10 -2.34
CA ILE A 50 -1.25 -5.72 -2.40
C ILE A 50 -2.75 -5.71 -2.69
N ILE A 51 -3.19 -6.43 -3.72
CA ILE A 51 -4.60 -6.54 -4.07
C ILE A 51 -5.43 -7.05 -2.89
N MET A 52 -4.97 -8.12 -2.24
CA MET A 52 -5.59 -8.69 -1.04
C MET A 52 -5.72 -7.67 0.09
N ASN A 53 -4.69 -6.85 0.34
CA ASN A 53 -4.78 -5.80 1.36
C ASN A 53 -5.85 -4.76 1.01
N PHE A 54 -5.94 -4.34 -0.26
CA PHE A 54 -7.00 -3.42 -0.71
C PHE A 54 -8.39 -4.05 -0.61
N LEU A 55 -8.52 -5.35 -0.86
CA LEU A 55 -9.76 -6.10 -0.65
C LEU A 55 -10.19 -6.11 0.81
N PHE A 56 -9.27 -6.37 1.74
CA PHE A 56 -9.56 -6.29 3.17
C PHE A 56 -9.98 -4.88 3.62
N MET A 57 -9.39 -3.83 3.05
CA MET A 57 -9.77 -2.44 3.36
C MET A 57 -11.14 -2.03 2.80
N THR A 58 -11.66 -2.79 1.83
CA THR A 58 -12.92 -2.48 1.13
C THR A 58 -14.03 -3.47 1.44
N ASN A 59 -13.83 -4.33 2.44
CA ASN A 59 -14.76 -5.41 2.78
C ASN A 59 -15.09 -6.27 1.54
N PHE A 60 -14.08 -6.60 0.72
CA PHE A 60 -14.19 -7.42 -0.50
C PHE A 60 -15.05 -6.82 -1.63
N SER A 61 -15.40 -5.54 -1.55
CA SER A 61 -16.12 -4.86 -2.62
C SER A 61 -15.19 -4.56 -3.81
N ILE A 62 -15.37 -5.29 -4.92
CA ILE A 62 -14.56 -5.17 -6.15
C ILE A 62 -14.53 -3.72 -6.66
N GLU A 63 -15.69 -3.07 -6.77
CA GLU A 63 -15.79 -1.71 -7.31
C GLU A 63 -15.06 -0.68 -6.42
N ASN A 64 -15.19 -0.83 -5.10
CA ASN A 64 -14.46 0.03 -4.17
C ASN A 64 -12.95 -0.26 -4.20
N ALA A 65 -12.55 -1.53 -4.36
CA ALA A 65 -11.15 -1.92 -4.48
C ALA A 65 -10.52 -1.32 -5.74
N LYS A 66 -11.20 -1.41 -6.89
CA LYS A 66 -10.78 -0.77 -8.15
C LYS A 66 -10.59 0.73 -7.97
N LYS A 67 -11.58 1.44 -7.41
CA LYS A 67 -11.50 2.88 -7.17
C LYS A 67 -10.35 3.27 -6.24
N ARG A 68 -10.12 2.51 -5.16
CA ARG A 68 -9.00 2.78 -4.24
C ARG A 68 -7.64 2.51 -4.87
N LEU A 69 -7.52 1.46 -5.67
CA LEU A 69 -6.31 1.13 -6.40
C LEU A 69 -6.00 2.22 -7.45
N ASP A 70 -6.97 2.61 -8.27
CA ASP A 70 -6.81 3.69 -9.25
C ASP A 70 -6.37 5.00 -8.59
N MET A 71 -7.01 5.38 -7.49
CA MET A 71 -6.64 6.56 -6.73
C MET A 71 -5.24 6.46 -6.11
N TYR A 72 -4.84 5.28 -5.61
CA TYR A 72 -3.52 5.06 -5.04
C TYR A 72 -2.41 5.30 -6.07
N TYR A 73 -2.55 4.75 -7.28
CA TYR A 73 -1.58 4.94 -8.36
C TYR A 73 -1.62 6.37 -8.92
N THR A 74 -2.80 6.98 -9.02
CA THR A 74 -2.97 8.37 -9.45
C THR A 74 -2.25 9.35 -8.51
N ILE A 75 -2.46 9.25 -7.20
CA ILE A 75 -1.82 10.16 -6.23
C ILE A 75 -0.30 9.97 -6.22
N ARG A 76 0.17 8.74 -6.43
CA ARG A 76 1.61 8.45 -6.51
C ARG A 76 2.27 9.12 -7.72
N ASP A 77 1.54 9.23 -8.82
CA ASP A 77 2.00 9.91 -10.03
C ASP A 77 1.91 11.44 -9.90
N LEU A 78 0.79 11.94 -9.36
CA LEU A 78 0.55 13.38 -9.20
C LEU A 78 1.45 14.04 -8.14
N ILE A 79 1.76 13.31 -7.06
CA ILE A 79 2.43 13.87 -5.87
C ILE A 79 3.60 12.95 -5.45
N PRO A 80 4.60 12.77 -6.33
CA PRO A 80 5.69 11.82 -6.10
C PRO A 80 6.57 12.21 -4.90
N GLU A 81 6.59 13.47 -4.47
CA GLU A 81 7.31 13.96 -3.28
C GLU A 81 6.82 13.33 -1.97
N LEU A 82 5.57 12.86 -1.92
CA LEU A 82 5.06 12.15 -0.75
C LEU A 82 5.62 10.73 -0.63
N PHE A 83 6.03 10.12 -1.75
CA PHE A 83 6.47 8.73 -1.81
C PHE A 83 7.99 8.58 -2.03
N ARG A 84 8.64 9.57 -2.64
CA ARG A 84 10.10 9.60 -2.81
C ARG A 84 10.81 9.86 -1.48
N ASN A 85 12.00 9.29 -1.35
CA ASN A 85 12.89 9.47 -0.19
C ASN A 85 12.29 9.04 1.17
N LYS A 86 11.18 8.29 1.22
CA LYS A 86 10.55 7.85 2.49
C LYS A 86 11.04 6.50 3.03
N ASN A 87 12.19 6.01 2.59
CA ASN A 87 12.73 4.75 3.12
C ASN A 87 13.13 4.95 4.61
N PRO A 88 12.56 4.17 5.56
CA PRO A 88 12.83 4.32 6.99
C PRO A 88 14.31 4.17 7.39
N LYS A 89 15.11 3.52 6.54
CA LYS A 89 16.55 3.35 6.76
C LYS A 89 17.38 4.57 6.37
N LEU A 90 16.78 5.59 5.74
CA LEU A 90 17.51 6.79 5.34
C LEU A 90 17.82 7.67 6.56
N PRO A 91 18.99 8.32 6.60
CA PRO A 91 19.41 9.13 7.75
C PRO A 91 18.43 10.24 8.14
N HIS A 92 17.75 10.85 7.15
CA HIS A 92 16.76 11.89 7.44
C HIS A 92 15.44 11.32 7.99
N MET A 93 15.06 10.10 7.60
CA MET A 93 13.85 9.43 8.12
C MET A 93 14.09 8.89 9.54
N GLN A 94 15.29 8.37 9.83
CA GLN A 94 15.65 7.92 11.18
C GLN A 94 15.64 9.05 12.21
N ARG A 95 16.03 10.28 11.80
CA ARG A 95 15.93 11.47 12.65
C ARG A 95 14.48 11.84 13.00
N ILE A 96 13.54 11.62 12.08
CA ILE A 96 12.11 11.86 12.33
C ILE A 96 11.54 10.77 13.25
N LEU A 97 11.93 9.51 13.03
CA LEU A 97 11.46 8.36 13.81
C LEU A 97 12.00 8.36 15.25
N HIS A 98 13.22 8.85 15.45
CA HIS A 98 13.88 8.92 16.76
C HIS A 98 14.27 10.36 17.10
N PRO A 99 13.31 11.18 17.57
CA PRO A 99 13.51 12.63 17.76
C PRO A 99 14.55 13.02 18.84
N SER A 100 15.08 12.07 19.61
CA SER A 100 16.00 12.35 20.72
C SER A 100 17.49 12.47 20.33
N ALA A 101 17.86 12.30 19.06
CA ALA A 101 19.23 12.56 18.61
C ALA A 101 19.46 14.07 18.37
N LYS A 102 19.64 14.80 19.47
CA LYS A 102 20.26 16.13 19.64
C LYS A 102 20.13 17.12 18.47
N GLY A 103 19.33 18.18 18.72
CA GLY A 103 19.70 19.56 18.40
C GLY A 103 20.02 19.86 16.93
N ASN A 104 18.98 19.98 16.11
CA ASN A 104 18.85 21.10 15.17
C ASN A 104 17.46 21.03 14.55
N ARG A 105 16.59 21.96 14.94
CA ARG A 105 15.41 22.37 14.16
C ARG A 105 15.90 23.11 12.91
N GLY A 106 16.61 22.39 12.06
CA GLY A 106 17.06 22.86 10.75
C GLY A 106 15.94 22.61 9.74
N ARG A 107 15.36 23.71 9.27
CA ARG A 107 14.50 23.88 8.09
C ARG A 107 14.63 22.71 7.10
N LEU A 108 13.50 22.14 6.69
CA LEU A 108 13.40 21.23 5.54
C LEU A 108 14.14 21.90 4.36
N GLN A 109 15.38 21.47 4.10
CA GLN A 109 16.04 21.86 2.87
C GLN A 109 15.35 21.11 1.75
N SER A 110 14.63 21.90 0.95
CA SER A 110 14.18 21.55 -0.39
C SER A 110 15.40 21.22 -1.22
N ASN A 111 15.84 19.97 -1.17
CA ASN A 111 16.70 19.43 -2.23
C ASN A 111 15.75 18.78 -3.24
N CYS A 112 15.08 19.65 -3.99
CA CYS A 112 14.99 19.40 -5.42
C CYS A 112 16.43 19.37 -5.95
N ASP A 113 16.66 18.55 -6.98
CA ASP A 113 17.90 18.34 -7.70
C ASP A 113 18.71 17.13 -7.22
N ASP A 114 18.48 16.00 -7.91
CA ASP A 114 19.56 15.34 -8.67
C ASP A 114 18.92 14.40 -9.72
N LYS A 115 19.05 14.83 -10.97
CA LYS A 115 18.83 14.20 -12.30
C LYS A 115 17.94 12.97 -12.44
#